data_AF-A0A369IFV9-F1
#
_entry.id   AF-A0A369IFV9-F1
#
_cell.length_a   1.000
_cell.length_b   1.000
_cell.length_c   1.000
_cell.angle_alpha   90.00
_cell.angle_beta   90.00
_cell.angle_gamma   90.00
#
_symmetry.space_group_name_H-M   'P 1'
#
loop_
_entity.id
_entity.type
_entity.pdbx_description
1 polymer ?
#
loop_
_entity_poly.entity_id
_entity_poly.type
_entity_poly.pdbx_seq_one_letter_code
_entity_poly.pdbx_strand_id
1 'polypeptide(L)'
;MNDPILQYYLPHQLSPKRLDRYLASGWFRTVNMLFRAKVTCFDNDICAPINIRIKLSEHEHSKRLRKLLSRNEKLFRHEIRKATITREKEELFHQHQRRFRSFLSNSLEEFLVLTPRFETYEVAVYDDDRLVAISYFDQGENSLMSLLGLFDPGYSSYSLGIYTMLLEIEYSKATDRQWYYPGYVHERPSIYDYKLRLGKAEIYDWNTKRWLRHVDPHKQPNWADHIKNRTFALEQALERVGIGFQRKVYLFFGWHYFNSLYEQLFHCPLMLLLPDGRAVAYDVEKDQYICAKLEIYVPFRDIQMTLAPDFDPSMHHIDVMRVVEISHKTSSAADMSRFVWDTTFPHQEVSWWAKTRLMN
;
A
#
# COMPACT_ATOMS: atom_id res chain seq x y z
N MET A 1 -4.42 -13.04 -17.14
CA MET A 1 -3.52 -12.60 -16.06
C MET A 1 -2.69 -11.40 -16.54
N ASN A 2 -3.32 -10.30 -16.98
CA ASN A 2 -2.62 -9.18 -17.64
C ASN A 2 -2.85 -7.81 -16.94
N ASP A 3 -3.38 -7.80 -15.72
CA ASP A 3 -3.58 -6.55 -14.98
C ASP A 3 -2.30 -6.29 -14.17
N PRO A 4 -1.66 -5.10 -14.30
CA PRO A 4 -0.46 -4.75 -13.53
C PRO A 4 -0.63 -4.97 -12.02
N ILE A 5 0.48 -5.14 -11.29
CA ILE A 5 0.45 -5.16 -9.82
C ILE A 5 0.18 -3.79 -9.22
N LEU A 6 0.37 -2.74 -10.01
CA LEU A 6 0.20 -1.36 -9.59
C LEU A 6 -0.32 -0.52 -10.74
N GLN A 7 -1.23 0.41 -10.44
CA GLN A 7 -1.77 1.34 -11.41
C GLN A 7 -1.92 2.71 -10.78
N TYR A 8 -1.51 3.75 -11.52
CA TYR A 8 -1.74 5.14 -11.19
C TYR A 8 -2.63 5.79 -12.24
N TYR A 9 -3.45 6.73 -11.80
CA TYR A 9 -4.23 7.56 -12.68
C TYR A 9 -4.32 8.97 -12.09
N LEU A 10 -3.69 9.93 -12.78
CA LEU A 10 -3.74 11.35 -12.43
C LEU A 10 -4.86 12.03 -13.23
N PRO A 11 -6.07 12.23 -12.67
CA PRO A 11 -7.14 12.92 -13.40
C PRO A 11 -6.83 14.40 -13.58
N HIS A 12 -7.22 14.99 -14.72
CA HIS A 12 -7.30 16.45 -14.85
C HIS A 12 -8.46 17.02 -14.03
N GLN A 13 -9.62 16.36 -14.09
CA GLN A 13 -10.79 16.61 -13.25
C GLN A 13 -11.56 15.30 -13.07
N LEU A 14 -12.13 15.08 -11.89
CA LEU A 14 -12.92 13.90 -11.57
C LEU A 14 -14.29 14.31 -11.05
N SER A 15 -15.36 14.02 -11.79
CA SER A 15 -16.71 14.24 -11.25
C SER A 15 -17.02 13.24 -10.14
N PRO A 16 -17.93 13.56 -9.20
CA PRO A 16 -18.31 12.64 -8.11
C PRO A 16 -18.76 11.25 -8.61
N LYS A 17 -19.50 11.21 -9.73
CA LYS A 17 -19.91 9.96 -10.41
C LYS A 17 -18.75 9.18 -11.00
N ARG A 18 -17.69 9.87 -11.49
CA ARG A 18 -16.47 9.18 -11.96
C ARG A 18 -15.71 8.61 -10.79
N LEU A 19 -15.58 9.34 -9.69
CA LEU A 19 -14.98 8.84 -8.45
C LEU A 19 -15.67 7.54 -8.01
N ASP A 20 -17.00 7.52 -7.93
CA ASP A 20 -17.76 6.31 -7.58
C ASP A 20 -17.39 5.09 -8.44
N ARG A 21 -17.21 5.27 -9.77
CA ARG A 21 -16.83 4.17 -10.67
C ARG A 21 -15.43 3.64 -10.39
N TYR A 22 -14.48 4.53 -10.07
CA TYR A 22 -13.13 4.14 -9.69
C TYR A 22 -13.14 3.40 -8.36
N LEU A 23 -13.81 3.94 -7.33
CA LEU A 23 -13.95 3.30 -6.03
C LEU A 23 -14.62 1.93 -6.15
N ALA A 24 -15.72 1.81 -6.89
CA ALA A 24 -16.39 0.54 -7.15
C ALA A 24 -15.51 -0.49 -7.88
N SER A 25 -14.49 -0.02 -8.61
CA SER A 25 -13.51 -0.85 -9.30
C SER A 25 -12.24 -1.06 -8.48
N GLY A 26 -12.26 -0.77 -7.17
CA GLY A 26 -11.14 -1.02 -6.26
C GLY A 26 -10.02 0.01 -6.34
N TRP A 27 -10.22 1.16 -6.96
CA TRP A 27 -9.28 2.28 -6.86
C TRP A 27 -9.49 3.07 -5.57
N PHE A 28 -8.48 3.78 -5.11
CA PHE A 28 -8.55 4.72 -4.00
C PHE A 28 -7.63 5.91 -4.27
N ARG A 29 -7.80 7.01 -3.53
CA ARG A 29 -6.93 8.17 -3.68
C ARG A 29 -5.64 7.99 -2.89
N THR A 30 -4.55 8.45 -3.49
CA THR A 30 -3.28 8.74 -2.81
C THR A 30 -2.79 10.09 -3.30
N VAL A 31 -2.39 10.99 -2.39
CA VAL A 31 -1.94 12.35 -2.73
C VAL A 31 -2.97 13.06 -3.64
N ASN A 32 -2.62 13.35 -4.90
CA ASN A 32 -3.48 14.02 -5.89
C ASN A 32 -3.92 13.10 -7.05
N MET A 33 -3.80 11.78 -6.87
CA MET A 33 -4.08 10.78 -7.91
C MET A 33 -4.92 9.62 -7.38
N LEU A 34 -5.49 8.85 -8.30
CA LEU A 34 -6.06 7.55 -8.00
C LEU A 34 -5.00 6.48 -8.16
N PHE A 35 -5.06 5.49 -7.29
CA PHE A 35 -4.11 4.40 -7.21
C PHE A 35 -4.84 3.10 -6.91
N ARG A 36 -4.27 2.01 -7.40
CA ARG A 36 -4.77 0.67 -7.13
C ARG A 36 -3.60 -0.31 -7.15
N ALA A 37 -3.52 -1.14 -6.10
CA ALA A 37 -2.37 -1.99 -5.85
C ALA A 37 -2.78 -3.41 -5.48
N LYS A 38 -2.07 -4.39 -6.03
CA LYS A 38 -2.07 -5.78 -5.56
C LYS A 38 -1.01 -6.01 -4.48
N VAL A 39 0.04 -5.20 -4.51
CA VAL A 39 1.21 -5.29 -3.64
C VAL A 39 1.70 -3.89 -3.30
N THR A 40 2.08 -3.66 -2.03
CA THR A 40 2.71 -2.44 -1.51
C THR A 40 3.81 -2.79 -0.52
N CYS A 41 4.65 -1.83 -0.15
CA CYS A 41 5.60 -1.98 0.96
C CYS A 41 4.97 -1.50 2.27
N PHE A 42 5.05 -2.33 3.31
CA PHE A 42 4.62 -1.99 4.67
C PHE A 42 5.41 -2.81 5.69
N ASP A 43 5.89 -2.14 6.74
CA ASP A 43 6.60 -2.80 7.85
C ASP A 43 7.79 -3.65 7.39
N ASN A 44 8.67 -2.99 6.64
CA ASN A 44 9.89 -3.57 6.07
C ASN A 44 9.73 -4.83 5.18
N ASP A 45 8.53 -5.06 4.66
CA ASP A 45 8.18 -6.20 3.82
C ASP A 45 7.16 -5.78 2.75
N ILE A 46 6.89 -6.67 1.79
CA ILE A 46 5.75 -6.50 0.88
C ILE A 46 4.47 -7.05 1.50
N CYS A 47 3.35 -6.40 1.23
CA CYS A 47 2.02 -6.83 1.65
C CYS A 47 1.01 -6.60 0.53
N ALA A 48 -0.16 -7.23 0.64
CA ALA A 48 -1.27 -7.07 -0.28
C ALA A 48 -2.37 -6.22 0.37
N PRO A 49 -2.55 -4.96 -0.04
CA PRO A 49 -3.67 -4.16 0.45
C PRO A 49 -4.99 -4.74 -0.07
N ILE A 50 -5.93 -4.94 0.84
CA ILE A 50 -7.28 -5.42 0.57
C ILE A 50 -8.23 -4.25 0.83
N ASN A 51 -8.71 -3.64 -0.26
CA ASN A 51 -9.68 -2.55 -0.19
C ASN A 51 -10.99 -3.06 0.40
N ILE A 52 -11.59 -2.25 1.27
CA ILE A 52 -12.82 -2.56 1.96
C ILE A 52 -13.86 -1.46 1.74
N ARG A 53 -15.14 -1.85 1.76
CA ARG A 53 -16.27 -0.90 1.73
C ARG A 53 -17.40 -1.38 2.61
N ILE A 54 -18.29 -0.47 2.97
CA ILE A 54 -19.48 -0.74 3.77
C ILE A 54 -20.70 -0.28 2.98
N LYS A 55 -21.70 -1.16 2.86
CA LYS A 55 -23.01 -0.81 2.31
C LYS A 55 -23.85 -0.13 3.38
N LEU A 56 -24.15 1.14 3.19
CA LEU A 56 -24.76 1.99 4.24
C LEU A 56 -26.22 1.62 4.52
N SER A 57 -26.96 1.13 3.53
CA SER A 57 -28.34 0.68 3.70
C SER A 57 -28.49 -0.57 4.58
N GLU A 58 -27.40 -1.33 4.76
CA GLU A 58 -27.34 -2.54 5.58
C GLU A 58 -26.46 -2.31 6.85
N HIS A 59 -26.02 -1.08 7.08
CA HIS A 59 -25.06 -0.74 8.12
C HIS A 59 -25.73 -0.35 9.44
N GLU A 60 -25.43 -1.10 10.49
CA GLU A 60 -25.78 -0.76 11.87
C GLU A 60 -24.55 -0.73 12.76
N HIS A 61 -24.43 0.32 13.57
CA HIS A 61 -23.39 0.41 14.59
C HIS A 61 -23.56 -0.69 15.64
N SER A 62 -22.47 -1.40 15.95
CA SER A 62 -22.45 -2.33 17.07
C SER A 62 -22.81 -1.63 18.39
N LYS A 63 -23.26 -2.38 19.40
CA LYS A 63 -23.58 -1.81 20.73
C LYS A 63 -22.41 -1.00 21.31
N ARG A 64 -21.17 -1.43 21.06
CA ARG A 64 -19.95 -0.73 21.51
C ARG A 64 -19.74 0.58 20.76
N LEU A 65 -19.91 0.58 19.43
CA LEU A 65 -19.76 1.80 18.62
C LEU A 65 -20.86 2.82 18.91
N ARG A 66 -22.11 2.39 19.12
CA ARG A 66 -23.20 3.29 19.56
C ARG A 66 -22.91 3.96 20.89
N LYS A 67 -22.37 3.21 21.86
CA LYS A 67 -21.95 3.77 23.16
C LYS A 67 -20.79 4.76 22.99
N LEU A 68 -19.83 4.45 22.13
CA LEU A 68 -18.71 5.34 21.81
C LEU A 68 -19.19 6.65 21.20
N LEU A 69 -20.03 6.56 20.16
CA LEU A 69 -20.62 7.71 19.47
C LEU A 69 -21.40 8.59 20.46
N SER A 70 -22.37 8.03 21.17
CA SER A 70 -23.21 8.77 22.13
C SER A 70 -22.42 9.38 23.29
N ARG A 71 -21.36 8.71 23.77
CA ARG A 71 -20.49 9.27 24.82
C ARG A 71 -19.72 10.47 24.29
N ASN A 72 -19.10 10.34 23.14
CA ASN A 72 -18.23 11.37 22.58
C ASN A 72 -19.03 12.58 22.07
N GLU A 73 -20.25 12.38 21.55
CA GLU A 73 -21.17 13.47 21.15
C GLU A 73 -21.53 14.41 22.29
N LYS A 74 -21.51 13.93 23.54
CA LYS A 74 -21.79 14.76 24.73
C LYS A 74 -20.58 15.57 25.20
N LEU A 75 -19.38 15.14 24.81
CA LEU A 75 -18.11 15.67 25.30
C LEU A 75 -17.46 16.60 24.27
N PHE A 76 -17.64 16.30 22.99
CA PHE A 76 -16.95 16.98 21.91
C PHE A 76 -17.93 17.58 20.91
N ARG A 77 -17.66 18.81 20.52
CA ARG A 77 -18.31 19.43 19.37
C ARG A 77 -17.65 18.91 18.10
N HIS A 78 -18.41 18.73 17.02
CA HIS A 78 -17.83 18.40 15.72
C HIS A 78 -18.41 19.27 14.62
N GLU A 79 -17.64 19.46 13.56
CA GLU A 79 -18.04 20.18 12.35
C GLU A 79 -17.65 19.39 11.12
N ILE A 80 -18.52 19.42 10.10
CA ILE A 80 -18.25 18.82 8.79
C ILE A 80 -18.31 19.93 7.74
N ARG A 81 -17.19 20.15 7.05
CA ARG A 81 -17.04 21.27 6.10
C ARG A 81 -16.02 20.95 5.02
N LYS A 82 -15.88 21.84 4.03
CA LYS A 82 -14.86 21.70 2.99
C LYS A 82 -13.47 21.71 3.64
N ALA A 83 -12.58 20.83 3.19
CA ALA A 83 -11.28 20.65 3.80
C ALA A 83 -10.44 21.93 3.69
N THR A 84 -9.74 22.27 4.77
CA THR A 84 -8.74 23.34 4.79
C THR A 84 -7.48 22.87 5.50
N ILE A 85 -6.33 23.39 5.10
CA ILE A 85 -5.08 23.22 5.83
C ILE A 85 -4.87 24.45 6.71
N THR A 86 -4.68 24.22 8.01
CA THR A 86 -4.38 25.27 8.99
C THR A 86 -3.19 24.83 9.82
N ARG A 87 -2.54 25.80 10.49
CA ARG A 87 -1.41 25.51 11.38
C ARG A 87 -1.76 24.49 12.48
N GLU A 88 -2.92 24.61 13.09
CA GLU A 88 -3.39 23.67 14.14
C GLU A 88 -3.50 22.23 13.61
N LYS A 89 -3.95 22.06 12.36
CA LYS A 89 -4.08 20.74 11.71
C LYS A 89 -2.72 20.14 11.32
N GLU A 90 -1.78 20.99 10.88
CA GLU A 90 -0.38 20.61 10.65
C GLU A 90 0.28 20.15 11.96
N GLU A 91 0.09 20.89 13.05
CA GLU A 91 0.61 20.50 14.37
C GLU A 91 0.06 19.13 14.81
N LEU A 92 -1.24 18.88 14.60
CA LEU A 92 -1.85 17.59 14.87
C LEU A 92 -1.30 16.48 13.97
N PHE A 93 -1.04 16.77 12.69
CA PHE A 93 -0.40 15.83 11.77
C PHE A 93 0.98 15.41 12.27
N HIS A 94 1.84 16.36 12.64
CA HIS A 94 3.18 16.08 13.16
C HIS A 94 3.17 15.27 14.46
N GLN A 95 2.21 15.53 15.35
CA GLN A 95 2.04 14.72 16.56
C GLN A 95 1.66 13.28 16.23
N HIS A 96 0.81 13.09 15.22
CA HIS A 96 0.33 11.77 14.80
C HIS A 96 1.33 11.01 13.92
N GLN A 97 2.22 11.73 13.24
CA GLN A 97 3.12 11.23 12.20
C GLN A 97 4.00 10.07 12.66
N ARG A 98 4.35 10.01 13.95
CA ARG A 98 5.13 8.93 14.57
C ARG A 98 4.47 7.54 14.47
N ARG A 99 3.18 7.46 14.12
CA ARG A 99 2.46 6.20 13.92
C ARG A 99 2.56 5.65 12.50
N PHE A 100 2.99 6.44 11.52
CA PHE A 100 3.16 5.97 10.15
C PHE A 100 4.46 5.16 10.03
N ARG A 101 4.38 4.00 9.36
CA ARG A 101 5.40 2.92 9.38
C ARG A 101 6.13 2.74 8.04
N SER A 102 5.94 3.64 7.07
CA SER A 102 6.49 3.50 5.72
C SER A 102 7.13 4.79 5.21
N PHE A 103 6.30 5.78 4.90
CA PHE A 103 6.76 7.09 4.43
C PHE A 103 6.23 8.21 5.31
N LEU A 104 7.05 9.23 5.47
CA LEU A 104 6.69 10.46 6.15
C LEU A 104 6.62 11.59 5.12
N SER A 105 5.41 12.07 4.84
CA SER A 105 5.22 13.38 4.20
C SER A 105 5.73 14.46 5.16
N ASN A 106 6.40 15.49 4.67
CA ASN A 106 6.97 16.51 5.56
C ASN A 106 5.90 17.47 6.09
N SER A 107 4.71 17.49 5.49
CA SER A 107 3.55 18.25 5.95
C SER A 107 2.24 17.55 5.60
N LEU A 108 1.16 17.99 6.24
CA LEU A 108 -0.21 17.60 5.89
C LEU A 108 -0.57 18.09 4.48
N GLU A 109 -0.10 19.27 4.09
CA GLU A 109 -0.27 19.82 2.74
C GLU A 109 0.31 18.89 1.66
N GLU A 110 1.53 18.37 1.86
CA GLU A 110 2.15 17.40 0.95
C GLU A 110 1.41 16.05 0.94
N PHE A 111 0.85 15.64 2.08
CA PHE A 111 0.13 14.36 2.18
C PHE A 111 -1.22 14.40 1.44
N LEU A 112 -2.03 15.43 1.70
CA LEU A 112 -3.39 15.52 1.15
C LEU A 112 -3.42 16.12 -0.24
N VAL A 113 -2.60 17.15 -0.49
CA VAL A 113 -2.60 17.98 -1.70
C VAL A 113 -4.04 18.34 -2.08
N LEU A 114 -4.61 19.33 -1.38
CA LEU A 114 -5.97 19.79 -1.67
C LEU A 114 -6.01 20.37 -3.09
N THR A 115 -6.74 19.71 -3.98
CA THR A 115 -6.89 20.13 -5.38
C THR A 115 -8.36 20.17 -5.76
N PRO A 116 -8.75 21.01 -6.74
CA PRO A 116 -10.11 20.98 -7.28
C PRO A 116 -10.44 19.69 -8.06
N ARG A 117 -9.51 18.73 -8.16
CA ARG A 117 -9.76 17.42 -8.78
C ARG A 117 -10.68 16.55 -7.94
N PHE A 118 -10.68 16.76 -6.62
CA PHE A 118 -11.44 15.98 -5.65
C PHE A 118 -12.22 16.93 -4.74
N GLU A 119 -13.49 16.61 -4.47
CA GLU A 119 -14.28 17.34 -3.48
C GLU A 119 -13.96 16.79 -2.09
N THR A 120 -12.91 17.34 -1.48
CA THR A 120 -12.41 16.93 -0.16
C THR A 120 -13.05 17.73 0.95
N TYR A 121 -13.53 17.02 1.96
CA TYR A 121 -14.16 17.53 3.17
C TYR A 121 -13.40 17.02 4.40
N GLU A 122 -13.72 17.61 5.54
CA GLU A 122 -13.16 17.23 6.83
C GLU A 122 -14.25 17.03 7.88
N VAL A 123 -14.00 16.14 8.83
CA VAL A 123 -14.67 16.10 10.13
C VAL A 123 -13.70 16.64 11.17
N ALA A 124 -13.94 17.82 11.72
CA ALA A 124 -13.15 18.41 12.79
C ALA A 124 -13.85 18.20 14.14
N VAL A 125 -13.12 17.71 15.14
CA VAL A 125 -13.64 17.42 16.49
C VAL A 125 -12.91 18.31 17.50
N TYR A 126 -13.69 19.00 18.31
CA TYR A 126 -13.24 20.01 19.25
C TYR A 126 -13.60 19.64 20.70
N ASP A 127 -12.63 19.84 21.58
CA ASP A 127 -12.84 19.94 23.03
C ASP A 127 -12.83 21.44 23.37
N ASP A 128 -14.01 21.99 23.64
CA ASP A 128 -14.30 23.42 23.59
C ASP A 128 -13.85 24.07 22.25
N ASP A 129 -12.76 24.84 22.29
CA ASP A 129 -12.16 25.54 21.15
C ASP A 129 -10.92 24.83 20.58
N ARG A 130 -10.42 23.79 21.25
CA ARG A 130 -9.20 23.07 20.84
C ARG A 130 -9.53 21.96 19.86
N LEU A 131 -8.87 21.92 18.70
CA LEU A 131 -8.96 20.78 17.79
C LEU A 131 -8.25 19.56 18.38
N VAL A 132 -9.00 18.48 18.61
CA VAL A 132 -8.47 17.25 19.23
C VAL A 132 -8.48 16.05 18.28
N ALA A 133 -9.27 16.10 17.21
CA ALA A 133 -9.18 15.14 16.11
C ALA A 133 -9.69 15.74 14.81
N ILE A 134 -9.19 15.21 13.70
CA ILE A 134 -9.67 15.53 12.37
C ILE A 134 -9.60 14.30 11.47
N SER A 135 -10.59 14.13 10.60
CA SER A 135 -10.47 13.22 9.46
C SER A 135 -10.77 13.94 8.16
N TYR A 136 -10.23 13.42 7.06
CA TYR A 136 -10.41 13.92 5.71
C TYR A 136 -11.03 12.84 4.84
N PHE A 137 -11.95 13.25 3.97
CA PHE A 137 -12.62 12.34 3.05
C PHE A 137 -12.99 13.00 1.73
N ASP A 138 -13.08 12.20 0.68
CA ASP A 138 -13.60 12.64 -0.62
C ASP A 138 -15.05 12.23 -0.82
N GLN A 139 -15.82 13.14 -1.43
CA GLN A 139 -17.22 12.90 -1.78
C GLN A 139 -17.38 12.40 -3.21
N GLY A 140 -18.01 11.24 -3.35
CA GLY A 140 -18.59 10.73 -4.60
C GLY A 140 -20.05 11.15 -4.76
N GLU A 141 -20.72 10.65 -5.81
CA GLU A 141 -22.15 10.92 -6.03
C GLU A 141 -23.02 10.06 -5.09
N ASN A 142 -22.64 8.80 -4.90
CA ASN A 142 -23.34 7.84 -4.04
C ASN A 142 -22.40 7.25 -2.98
N SER A 143 -21.21 7.81 -2.81
CA SER A 143 -20.23 7.28 -1.87
C SER A 143 -19.37 8.33 -1.19
N LEU A 144 -18.70 7.91 -0.13
CA LEU A 144 -17.68 8.68 0.59
C LEU A 144 -16.45 7.80 0.78
N MET A 145 -15.26 8.35 0.53
CA MET A 145 -13.97 7.68 0.78
C MET A 145 -13.17 8.40 1.86
N SER A 146 -12.90 7.71 2.96
CA SER A 146 -12.01 8.20 4.02
C SER A 146 -10.55 8.17 3.54
N LEU A 147 -9.80 9.23 3.86
CA LEU A 147 -8.41 9.43 3.41
C LEU A 147 -7.42 9.35 4.56
N LEU A 148 -7.64 10.15 5.61
CA LEU A 148 -6.70 10.36 6.69
C LEU A 148 -7.47 10.66 7.97
N GLY A 149 -7.08 10.03 9.08
CA GLY A 149 -7.57 10.35 10.42
C GLY A 149 -6.41 10.70 11.33
N LEU A 150 -6.51 11.83 12.01
CA LEU A 150 -5.53 12.36 12.96
C LEU A 150 -6.24 12.64 14.29
N PHE A 151 -5.53 12.41 15.39
CA PHE A 151 -6.03 12.76 16.71
C PHE A 151 -4.88 12.99 17.69
N ASP A 152 -5.16 13.80 18.70
CA ASP A 152 -4.25 14.13 19.78
C ASP A 152 -4.05 12.88 20.66
N PRO A 153 -2.82 12.34 20.79
CA PRO A 153 -2.55 11.16 21.59
C PRO A 153 -3.01 11.26 23.06
N GLY A 154 -3.10 12.47 23.62
CA GLY A 154 -3.64 12.74 24.96
C GLY A 154 -5.11 12.31 25.10
N TYR A 155 -5.85 12.22 24.00
CA TYR A 155 -7.26 11.80 23.95
C TYR A 155 -7.44 10.33 23.55
N SER A 156 -6.40 9.51 23.66
CA SER A 156 -6.43 8.08 23.25
C SER A 156 -7.55 7.26 23.91
N SER A 157 -7.95 7.58 25.14
CA SER A 157 -9.06 6.93 25.88
C SER A 157 -10.44 7.17 25.24
N TYR A 158 -10.57 8.19 24.40
CA TYR A 158 -11.80 8.56 23.69
C TYR A 158 -11.92 7.91 22.32
N SER A 159 -10.88 7.21 21.84
CA SER A 159 -10.88 6.54 20.52
C SER A 159 -11.27 7.49 19.37
N LEU A 160 -10.75 8.72 19.38
CA LEU A 160 -11.18 9.77 18.45
C LEU A 160 -10.95 9.42 16.96
N GLY A 161 -9.96 8.59 16.65
CA GLY A 161 -9.77 8.07 15.29
C GLY A 161 -10.92 7.17 14.80
N ILE A 162 -11.53 6.37 15.68
CA ILE A 162 -12.75 5.63 15.30
C ILE A 162 -13.95 6.56 15.30
N TYR A 163 -14.03 7.48 16.27
CA TYR A 163 -15.16 8.41 16.39
C TYR A 163 -15.35 9.26 15.13
N THR A 164 -14.27 9.81 14.55
CA THR A 164 -14.33 10.55 13.28
C THR A 164 -14.85 9.70 12.12
N MET A 165 -14.46 8.42 12.03
CA MET A 165 -15.03 7.50 11.04
C MET A 165 -16.52 7.20 11.27
N LEU A 166 -16.97 7.15 12.53
CA LEU A 166 -18.41 7.01 12.83
C LEU A 166 -19.18 8.26 12.38
N LEU A 167 -18.63 9.45 12.60
CA LEU A 167 -19.20 10.71 12.12
C LEU A 167 -19.26 10.76 10.58
N GLU A 168 -18.22 10.29 9.89
CA GLU A 168 -18.23 10.15 8.42
C GLU A 168 -19.36 9.20 7.95
N ILE A 169 -19.58 8.09 8.65
CA ILE A 169 -20.66 7.14 8.34
C ILE A 169 -22.03 7.79 8.56
N GLU A 170 -22.25 8.50 9.67
CA GLU A 170 -23.52 9.19 9.94
C GLU A 170 -23.77 10.30 8.93
N TYR A 171 -22.74 11.07 8.57
CA TYR A 171 -22.83 12.06 7.50
C TYR A 171 -23.15 11.42 6.15
N SER A 172 -22.52 10.28 5.83
CA SER A 172 -22.80 9.54 4.60
C SER A 172 -24.26 9.10 4.53
N LYS A 173 -24.83 8.63 5.65
CA LYS A 173 -26.25 8.25 5.73
C LYS A 173 -27.17 9.46 5.60
N ALA A 174 -26.86 10.56 6.30
CA ALA A 174 -27.65 11.78 6.27
C ALA A 174 -27.64 12.49 4.91
N THR A 175 -26.66 12.18 4.06
CA THR A 175 -26.52 12.69 2.69
C THR A 175 -26.83 11.64 1.63
N ASP A 176 -27.61 10.61 1.99
CA ASP A 176 -28.13 9.57 1.10
C ASP A 176 -27.06 8.82 0.28
N ARG A 177 -25.85 8.68 0.85
CA ARG A 177 -24.80 7.86 0.23
C ARG A 177 -25.12 6.38 0.43
N GLN A 178 -24.76 5.58 -0.57
CA GLN A 178 -24.93 4.13 -0.56
C GLN A 178 -23.71 3.39 0.00
N TRP A 179 -22.51 3.94 -0.21
CA TRP A 179 -21.25 3.27 0.09
C TRP A 179 -20.30 4.14 0.90
N TYR A 180 -19.67 3.53 1.90
CA TYR A 180 -18.56 4.13 2.64
C TYR A 180 -17.28 3.31 2.40
N TYR A 181 -16.22 3.97 1.95
CA TYR A 181 -14.92 3.36 1.66
C TYR A 181 -13.90 3.81 2.71
N PRO A 182 -13.65 3.03 3.78
CA PRO A 182 -12.67 3.38 4.81
C PRO A 182 -11.21 3.16 4.39
N GLY A 183 -10.95 2.75 3.14
CA GLY A 183 -9.62 2.43 2.63
C GLY A 183 -9.36 0.93 2.58
N TYR A 184 -8.20 0.49 3.06
CA TYR A 184 -7.77 -0.91 3.01
C TYR A 184 -7.32 -1.45 4.38
N VAL A 185 -7.27 -2.78 4.45
CA VAL A 185 -6.54 -3.59 5.42
C VAL A 185 -5.45 -4.40 4.70
N HIS A 186 -4.61 -5.14 5.42
CA HIS A 186 -3.68 -6.07 4.80
C HIS A 186 -4.23 -7.50 4.80
N GLU A 187 -3.64 -8.35 3.97
CA GLU A 187 -3.81 -9.81 3.95
C GLU A 187 -3.42 -10.48 5.28
N ARG A 188 -2.70 -9.77 6.15
CA ARG A 188 -2.30 -10.22 7.48
C ARG A 188 -2.75 -9.24 8.57
N PRO A 189 -2.89 -9.68 9.84
CA PRO A 189 -3.24 -8.78 10.93
C PRO A 189 -2.31 -7.57 10.99
N SER A 190 -2.88 -6.38 11.17
CA SER A 190 -2.16 -5.12 11.03
C SER A 190 -2.73 -3.99 11.86
N ILE A 191 -2.00 -2.86 11.91
CA ILE A 191 -2.50 -1.62 12.53
C ILE A 191 -3.73 -1.06 11.81
N TYR A 192 -4.13 -1.57 10.64
CA TYR A 192 -5.30 -1.09 9.89
C TYR A 192 -6.57 -1.90 10.15
N ASP A 193 -6.49 -2.99 10.91
CA ASP A 193 -7.65 -3.89 11.16
C ASP A 193 -8.74 -3.23 12.01
N TYR A 194 -8.44 -2.09 12.66
CA TYR A 194 -9.47 -1.32 13.35
C TYR A 194 -10.62 -0.93 12.43
N LYS A 195 -10.40 -0.81 11.11
CA LYS A 195 -11.44 -0.49 10.12
C LYS A 195 -12.48 -1.61 9.98
N LEU A 196 -12.11 -2.86 10.23
CA LEU A 196 -13.04 -4.00 10.24
C LEU A 196 -14.03 -3.94 11.41
N ARG A 197 -13.75 -3.11 12.43
CA ARG A 197 -14.63 -2.94 13.59
C ARG A 197 -15.87 -2.09 13.27
N LEU A 198 -15.84 -1.33 12.17
CA LEU A 198 -16.88 -0.38 11.80
C LEU A 198 -18.19 -1.07 11.44
N GLY A 199 -18.13 -2.27 10.86
CA GLY A 199 -19.30 -3.03 10.49
C GLY A 199 -18.96 -4.22 9.60
N LYS A 200 -19.97 -4.78 8.93
CA LYS A 200 -19.79 -5.86 7.95
C LYS A 200 -19.20 -5.30 6.66
N ALA A 201 -17.87 -5.30 6.56
CA ALA A 201 -17.18 -4.84 5.36
C ALA A 201 -17.31 -5.86 4.21
N GLU A 202 -17.45 -5.36 2.99
CA GLU A 202 -17.17 -6.09 1.76
C GLU A 202 -15.70 -5.88 1.38
N ILE A 203 -15.04 -6.90 0.83
CA ILE A 203 -13.64 -6.83 0.40
C ILE A 203 -13.56 -6.87 -1.12
N TYR A 204 -12.63 -6.14 -1.73
CA TYR A 204 -12.43 -6.17 -3.18
C TYR A 204 -11.60 -7.40 -3.60
N ASP A 205 -12.14 -8.23 -4.49
CA ASP A 205 -11.41 -9.37 -5.07
C ASP A 205 -10.89 -9.07 -6.48
N TRP A 206 -9.59 -9.25 -6.65
CA TRP A 206 -8.88 -9.02 -7.90
C TRP A 206 -9.19 -10.05 -8.99
N ASN A 207 -9.55 -11.27 -8.62
CA ASN A 207 -9.77 -12.34 -9.60
C ASN A 207 -11.14 -12.19 -10.29
N THR A 208 -12.18 -11.97 -9.50
CA THR A 208 -13.55 -11.81 -9.99
C THR A 208 -13.89 -10.35 -10.33
N LYS A 209 -13.07 -9.39 -9.90
CA LYS A 209 -13.32 -7.93 -10.00
C LYS A 209 -14.63 -7.53 -9.33
N ARG A 210 -14.97 -8.20 -8.22
CA ARG A 210 -16.22 -7.99 -7.46
C ARG A 210 -15.90 -7.72 -6.00
N TRP A 211 -16.88 -7.16 -5.31
CA TRP A 211 -16.86 -7.02 -3.87
C TRP A 211 -17.48 -8.25 -3.22
N LEU A 212 -16.71 -8.93 -2.38
CA LEU A 212 -17.12 -10.14 -1.69
C LEU A 212 -17.67 -9.81 -0.30
N ARG A 213 -18.75 -10.49 0.09
CA ARG A 213 -19.43 -10.33 1.39
C ARG A 213 -19.09 -11.50 2.30
N HIS A 214 -19.01 -11.24 3.60
CA HIS A 214 -18.81 -12.28 4.63
C HIS A 214 -17.51 -13.11 4.44
N VAL A 215 -16.47 -12.45 3.97
CA VAL A 215 -15.15 -13.07 3.74
C VAL A 215 -14.14 -12.50 4.73
N ASP A 216 -13.33 -13.39 5.30
CA ASP A 216 -12.19 -13.01 6.12
C ASP A 216 -11.03 -12.56 5.19
N PRO A 217 -10.63 -11.27 5.22
CA PRO A 217 -9.55 -10.77 4.37
C PRO A 217 -8.24 -11.52 4.60
N HIS A 218 -8.00 -12.05 5.80
CA HIS A 218 -6.73 -12.70 6.15
C HIS A 218 -6.61 -14.14 5.64
N LYS A 219 -7.65 -14.67 5.00
CA LYS A 219 -7.68 -16.03 4.45
C LYS A 219 -7.73 -16.07 2.94
N GLN A 220 -7.64 -14.91 2.29
CA GLN A 220 -7.70 -14.84 0.83
C GLN A 220 -6.30 -15.08 0.22
N PRO A 221 -6.23 -15.83 -0.89
CA PRO A 221 -5.00 -15.89 -1.67
C PRO A 221 -4.65 -14.47 -2.15
N ASN A 222 -3.37 -14.13 -2.08
CA ASN A 222 -2.91 -12.78 -2.37
C ASN A 222 -1.57 -12.77 -3.12
N TRP A 223 -1.28 -11.64 -3.76
CA TRP A 223 -0.13 -11.49 -4.63
C TRP A 223 1.18 -11.33 -3.86
N ALA A 224 1.15 -10.79 -2.64
CA ALA A 224 2.35 -10.65 -1.82
C ALA A 224 2.90 -12.02 -1.42
N ASP A 225 2.06 -12.91 -0.91
CA ASP A 225 2.44 -14.29 -0.57
C ASP A 225 2.91 -15.08 -1.79
N HIS A 226 2.25 -14.91 -2.93
CA HIS A 226 2.69 -15.53 -4.19
C HIS A 226 4.12 -15.09 -4.57
N ILE A 227 4.41 -13.79 -4.54
CA ILE A 227 5.75 -13.25 -4.82
C ILE A 227 6.77 -13.75 -3.79
N LYS A 228 6.41 -13.75 -2.49
CA LYS A 228 7.29 -14.25 -1.42
C LYS A 228 7.62 -15.72 -1.61
N ASN A 229 6.65 -16.57 -1.94
CA ASN A 229 6.84 -18.00 -2.16
C ASN A 229 7.73 -18.26 -3.38
N ARG A 230 7.51 -17.54 -4.50
CA ARG A 230 8.36 -17.67 -5.70
C ARG A 230 9.78 -17.17 -5.45
N THR A 231 9.94 -16.09 -4.69
CA THR A 231 11.25 -15.56 -4.28
C THR A 231 11.97 -16.56 -3.36
N PHE A 232 11.27 -17.13 -2.38
CA PHE A 232 11.83 -18.14 -1.49
C PHE A 232 12.30 -19.40 -2.23
N ALA A 233 11.54 -19.87 -3.24
CA ALA A 233 11.99 -20.97 -4.09
C ALA A 233 13.29 -20.64 -4.83
N LEU A 234 13.48 -19.39 -5.26
CA LEU A 234 14.72 -18.94 -5.89
C LEU A 234 15.87 -18.85 -4.89
N GLU A 235 15.63 -18.34 -3.68
CA GLU A 235 16.61 -18.32 -2.58
C GLU A 235 17.14 -19.73 -2.31
N GLN A 236 16.24 -20.70 -2.11
CA GLN A 236 16.62 -22.10 -1.91
C GLN A 236 17.42 -22.67 -3.09
N ALA A 237 17.06 -22.33 -4.33
CA ALA A 237 17.75 -22.81 -5.50
C ALA A 237 19.18 -22.26 -5.61
N LEU A 238 19.40 -20.99 -5.25
CA LEU A 238 20.73 -20.36 -5.20
C LEU A 238 21.58 -20.89 -4.04
N GLU A 239 20.99 -21.08 -2.86
CA GLU A 239 21.67 -21.64 -1.69
C GLU A 239 22.19 -23.06 -1.95
N ARG A 240 21.39 -23.91 -2.60
CA ARG A 240 21.78 -25.31 -2.92
C ARG A 240 23.04 -25.40 -3.77
N VAL A 241 23.22 -24.44 -4.68
CA VAL A 241 24.39 -24.36 -5.55
C VAL A 241 25.51 -23.53 -4.92
N GLY A 242 25.29 -22.89 -3.77
CA GLY A 242 26.33 -22.12 -3.06
C GLY A 242 26.52 -20.69 -3.56
N ILE A 243 25.51 -20.10 -4.21
CA ILE A 243 25.53 -18.69 -4.60
C ILE A 243 25.04 -17.84 -3.42
N GLY A 244 25.90 -16.93 -2.95
CA GLY A 244 25.50 -15.91 -1.98
C GLY A 244 24.65 -14.83 -2.63
N PHE A 245 23.73 -14.23 -1.87
CA PHE A 245 22.91 -13.10 -2.30
C PHE A 245 22.47 -12.25 -1.10
N GLN A 246 21.98 -11.04 -1.38
CA GLN A 246 21.27 -10.21 -0.41
C GLN A 246 19.82 -10.05 -0.85
N ARG A 247 18.87 -10.52 -0.02
CA ARG A 247 17.45 -10.27 -0.24
C ARG A 247 17.13 -8.82 0.11
N LYS A 248 16.48 -8.09 -0.80
CA LYS A 248 16.01 -6.72 -0.59
C LYS A 248 14.55 -6.56 -0.98
N VAL A 249 13.81 -5.82 -0.17
CA VAL A 249 12.53 -5.20 -0.56
C VAL A 249 12.86 -3.95 -1.37
N TYR A 250 12.35 -3.89 -2.60
CA TYR A 250 12.64 -2.78 -3.49
C TYR A 250 11.59 -1.68 -3.34
N LEU A 251 11.94 -0.54 -2.75
CA LEU A 251 10.99 0.49 -2.33
C LEU A 251 10.32 1.20 -3.53
N PHE A 252 11.06 1.38 -4.62
CA PHE A 252 10.67 2.20 -5.77
C PHE A 252 10.11 1.37 -6.94
N PHE A 253 9.74 0.10 -6.72
CA PHE A 253 9.14 -0.76 -7.75
C PHE A 253 7.89 -0.12 -8.38
N GLY A 254 7.15 0.67 -7.60
CA GLY A 254 5.96 1.35 -8.07
C GLY A 254 6.24 2.43 -9.12
N TRP A 255 7.46 2.96 -9.19
CA TRP A 255 7.77 4.06 -10.12
C TRP A 255 7.66 3.65 -11.58
N HIS A 256 7.89 2.36 -11.87
CA HIS A 256 7.67 1.76 -13.18
C HIS A 256 6.28 2.06 -13.76
N TYR A 257 5.26 2.22 -12.90
CA TYR A 257 3.86 2.33 -13.30
C TYR A 257 3.33 3.76 -13.41
N PHE A 258 4.14 4.79 -13.14
CA PHE A 258 3.65 6.17 -13.16
C PHE A 258 3.39 6.69 -14.59
N ASN A 259 4.30 6.45 -15.52
CA ASN A 259 4.18 6.85 -16.92
C ASN A 259 5.19 6.10 -17.81
N SER A 260 5.04 6.22 -19.13
CA SER A 260 5.85 5.50 -20.12
C SER A 260 7.36 5.77 -20.06
N LEU A 261 7.79 6.91 -19.50
CA LEU A 261 9.22 7.22 -19.34
C LEU A 261 9.89 6.34 -18.27
N TYR A 262 9.10 5.75 -17.37
CA TYR A 262 9.58 4.93 -16.26
C TYR A 262 9.43 3.43 -16.51
N GLU A 263 8.93 2.99 -17.66
CA GLU A 263 8.84 1.56 -18.02
C GLU A 263 10.21 0.86 -18.05
N GLN A 264 11.30 1.63 -18.19
CA GLN A 264 12.68 1.16 -18.09
C GLN A 264 13.16 0.86 -16.66
N LEU A 265 12.42 1.32 -15.65
CA LEU A 265 12.76 1.08 -14.25
C LEU A 265 12.45 -0.36 -13.87
N PHE A 266 13.28 -0.92 -12.99
CA PHE A 266 13.04 -2.22 -12.40
C PHE A 266 11.71 -2.22 -11.63
N HIS A 267 10.93 -3.30 -11.69
CA HIS A 267 9.56 -3.32 -11.16
C HIS A 267 9.25 -4.50 -10.23
N CYS A 268 10.19 -5.43 -10.02
CA CYS A 268 9.96 -6.54 -9.09
C CYS A 268 10.04 -6.05 -7.63
N PRO A 269 9.01 -6.30 -6.78
CA PRO A 269 8.99 -5.82 -5.40
C PRO A 269 10.05 -6.45 -4.48
N LEU A 270 10.52 -7.65 -4.81
CA LEU A 270 11.61 -8.35 -4.14
C LEU A 270 12.73 -8.63 -5.13
N MET A 271 13.97 -8.43 -4.69
CA MET A 271 15.17 -8.72 -5.47
C MET A 271 16.21 -9.45 -4.61
N LEU A 272 16.96 -10.36 -5.23
CA LEU A 272 18.15 -10.97 -4.66
C LEU A 272 19.35 -10.37 -5.38
N LEU A 273 20.12 -9.54 -4.69
CA LEU A 273 21.33 -8.91 -5.22
C LEU A 273 22.49 -9.89 -5.13
N LEU A 274 23.12 -10.15 -6.27
CA LEU A 274 24.27 -11.03 -6.39
C LEU A 274 25.58 -10.25 -6.13
N PRO A 275 26.66 -10.91 -5.68
CA PRO A 275 27.95 -10.27 -5.42
C PRO A 275 28.57 -9.56 -6.62
N ASP A 276 28.22 -9.98 -7.84
CA ASP A 276 28.70 -9.41 -9.10
C ASP A 276 27.88 -8.21 -9.59
N GLY A 277 26.91 -7.74 -8.79
CA GLY A 277 26.07 -6.58 -9.07
C GLY A 277 24.82 -6.88 -9.91
N ARG A 278 24.60 -8.12 -10.35
CA ARG A 278 23.34 -8.51 -10.97
C ARG A 278 22.24 -8.68 -9.92
N ALA A 279 20.98 -8.55 -10.35
CA ALA A 279 19.83 -8.87 -9.54
C ALA A 279 19.07 -10.05 -10.17
N VAL A 280 18.63 -10.98 -9.34
CA VAL A 280 17.64 -11.99 -9.74
C VAL A 280 16.35 -11.79 -8.96
N ALA A 281 15.23 -11.91 -9.65
CA ALA A 281 13.91 -11.62 -9.09
C ALA A 281 12.81 -12.39 -9.80
N TYR A 282 11.64 -12.48 -9.16
CA TYR A 282 10.43 -13.01 -9.76
C TYR A 282 9.56 -11.87 -10.31
N ASP A 283 9.41 -11.83 -11.63
CA ASP A 283 8.48 -10.95 -12.34
C ASP A 283 7.10 -11.59 -12.36
N VAL A 284 6.26 -11.12 -11.44
CA VAL A 284 4.91 -11.63 -11.21
C VAL A 284 3.94 -11.33 -12.36
N GLU A 285 4.17 -10.27 -13.15
CA GLU A 285 3.29 -9.93 -14.27
C GLU A 285 3.53 -10.80 -15.49
N LYS A 286 4.75 -11.33 -15.61
CA LYS A 286 5.14 -12.27 -16.67
C LYS A 286 5.21 -13.72 -16.20
N ASP A 287 4.96 -13.98 -14.91
CA ASP A 287 5.07 -15.28 -14.24
C ASP A 287 6.41 -15.99 -14.53
N GLN A 288 7.51 -15.25 -14.40
CA GLN A 288 8.85 -15.77 -14.67
C GLN A 288 9.90 -15.15 -13.75
N TYR A 289 11.03 -15.84 -13.60
CA TYR A 289 12.24 -15.29 -13.02
C TYR A 289 13.04 -14.51 -14.07
N ILE A 290 13.68 -13.44 -13.65
CA ILE A 290 14.59 -12.64 -14.46
C ILE A 290 15.95 -12.52 -13.77
N CYS A 291 17.03 -12.53 -14.56
CA CYS A 291 18.36 -12.09 -14.16
C CYS A 291 18.67 -10.81 -14.94
N ALA A 292 18.94 -9.72 -14.22
CA ALA A 292 19.10 -8.41 -14.80
C ALA A 292 20.34 -7.70 -14.25
N LYS A 293 21.02 -6.95 -15.12
CA LYS A 293 21.98 -5.94 -14.72
C LYS A 293 21.22 -4.66 -14.43
N LEU A 294 21.39 -4.14 -13.21
CA LEU A 294 20.75 -2.90 -12.78
C LEU A 294 21.79 -1.80 -12.61
N GLU A 295 21.35 -0.55 -12.74
CA GLU A 295 22.14 0.62 -12.38
C GLU A 295 21.28 1.63 -11.64
N ILE A 296 21.93 2.50 -10.86
CA ILE A 296 21.27 3.60 -10.17
C ILE A 296 20.85 4.63 -11.21
N TYR A 297 19.54 4.82 -11.35
CA TYR A 297 18.93 5.85 -12.17
C TYR A 297 18.82 7.17 -11.40
N VAL A 298 18.33 7.11 -10.16
CA VAL A 298 18.25 8.24 -9.23
C VAL A 298 18.65 7.74 -7.85
N PRO A 299 19.72 8.29 -7.23
CA PRO A 299 20.09 7.89 -5.88
C PRO A 299 19.10 8.46 -4.87
N PHE A 300 18.87 7.75 -3.76
CA PHE A 300 17.87 8.12 -2.76
C PHE A 300 18.05 9.55 -2.21
N ARG A 301 19.31 9.99 -2.05
CA ARG A 301 19.65 11.33 -1.55
C ARG A 301 19.10 12.48 -2.41
N ASP A 302 18.77 12.20 -3.67
CA ASP A 302 18.21 13.19 -4.61
C ASP A 302 16.68 13.13 -4.64
N ILE A 303 16.06 12.23 -3.85
CA ILE A 303 14.62 12.07 -3.72
C ILE A 303 14.14 12.85 -2.50
N GLN A 304 13.18 13.74 -2.69
CA GLN A 304 12.57 14.53 -1.62
C GLN A 304 11.58 13.70 -0.79
N MET A 305 12.07 12.68 -0.08
CA MET A 305 11.26 11.80 0.76
C MET A 305 11.98 11.47 2.07
N THR A 306 11.21 11.40 3.16
CA THR A 306 11.71 11.02 4.48
C THR A 306 11.25 9.60 4.82
N LEU A 307 12.20 8.73 5.17
CA LEU A 307 11.93 7.36 5.60
C LEU A 307 11.39 7.34 7.03
N ALA A 308 10.49 6.40 7.33
CA ALA A 308 9.96 6.24 8.67
C ALA A 308 11.07 5.87 9.69
N PRO A 309 10.94 6.23 10.98
CA PRO A 309 11.98 5.96 11.98
C PRO A 309 12.32 4.48 12.20
N ASP A 310 11.37 3.60 11.87
CA ASP A 310 11.50 2.14 11.97
C ASP A 310 11.81 1.46 10.62
N PHE A 311 12.11 2.27 9.60
CA PHE A 311 12.60 1.76 8.32
C PHE A 311 13.97 1.10 8.50
N ASP A 312 14.11 -0.15 8.04
CA ASP A 312 15.36 -0.89 8.10
C ASP A 312 16.08 -0.82 6.73
N PRO A 313 17.12 0.02 6.58
CA PRO A 313 17.87 0.12 5.32
C PRO A 313 18.62 -1.16 4.95
N SER A 314 18.87 -2.06 5.91
CA SER A 314 19.51 -3.34 5.63
C SER A 314 18.58 -4.30 4.87
N MET A 315 17.26 -4.15 5.05
CA MET A 315 16.24 -4.95 4.38
C MET A 315 15.80 -4.38 3.03
N HIS A 316 16.14 -3.13 2.72
CA HIS A 316 15.66 -2.42 1.54
C HIS A 316 16.75 -2.10 0.53
N HIS A 317 16.30 -1.93 -0.72
CA HIS A 317 17.01 -1.17 -1.73
C HIS A 317 16.28 0.16 -1.96
N ILE A 318 16.98 1.27 -1.77
CA ILE A 318 16.40 2.63 -1.69
C ILE A 318 16.77 3.53 -2.88
N ASP A 319 17.71 3.14 -3.71
CA ASP A 319 17.98 3.87 -4.95
C ASP A 319 16.95 3.46 -6.02
N VAL A 320 16.60 4.38 -6.92
CA VAL A 320 15.75 4.05 -8.07
C VAL A 320 16.62 3.33 -9.09
N MET A 321 16.26 2.09 -9.41
CA MET A 321 17.04 1.21 -10.28
C MET A 321 16.46 1.14 -11.68
N ARG A 322 17.32 1.30 -12.70
CA ARG A 322 17.01 1.08 -14.11
C ARG A 322 17.53 -0.29 -14.55
N VAL A 323 16.76 -0.96 -15.41
CA VAL A 323 17.20 -2.20 -16.06
C VAL A 323 18.10 -1.83 -17.23
N VAL A 324 19.37 -2.24 -17.17
CA VAL A 324 20.33 -2.06 -18.28
C VAL A 324 20.18 -3.19 -19.28
N GLU A 325 20.09 -4.42 -18.77
CA GLU A 325 20.03 -5.63 -19.57
C GLU A 325 19.31 -6.72 -18.78
N ILE A 326 18.49 -7.53 -19.46
CA ILE A 326 17.97 -8.79 -18.92
C ILE A 326 18.71 -9.93 -19.61
N SER A 327 19.65 -10.55 -18.90
CA SER A 327 20.54 -11.59 -19.45
C SER A 327 19.87 -12.96 -19.50
N HIS A 328 18.84 -13.21 -18.68
CA HIS A 328 18.11 -14.48 -18.69
C HIS A 328 16.69 -14.36 -18.17
N LYS A 329 15.80 -15.21 -18.68
CA LYS A 329 14.40 -15.35 -18.28
C LYS A 329 14.02 -16.83 -18.26
N THR A 330 13.37 -17.28 -17.20
CA THR A 330 12.88 -18.66 -17.09
C THR A 330 11.74 -18.76 -16.07
N SER A 331 10.83 -19.72 -16.23
CA SER A 331 9.79 -19.98 -15.23
C SER A 331 10.30 -20.82 -14.04
N SER A 332 11.49 -21.39 -14.14
CA SER A 332 12.07 -22.34 -13.16
C SER A 332 13.15 -21.69 -12.30
N ALA A 333 13.00 -21.79 -10.98
CA ALA A 333 14.01 -21.33 -10.02
C ALA A 333 15.32 -22.12 -10.17
N ALA A 334 15.24 -23.42 -10.49
CA ALA A 334 16.41 -24.27 -10.70
C ALA A 334 17.16 -23.90 -11.98
N ASP A 335 16.45 -23.58 -13.06
CA ASP A 335 17.13 -23.14 -14.29
C ASP A 335 17.75 -21.75 -14.12
N MET A 336 17.10 -20.87 -13.34
CA MET A 336 17.69 -19.58 -12.98
C MET A 336 18.97 -19.76 -12.17
N SER A 337 18.99 -20.65 -11.16
CA SER A 337 20.19 -20.87 -10.36
C SER A 337 21.33 -21.51 -11.16
N ARG A 338 21.03 -22.44 -12.08
CA ARG A 338 22.00 -22.97 -13.05
C ARG A 338 22.61 -21.87 -13.91
N PHE A 339 21.78 -21.02 -14.52
CA PHE A 339 22.25 -19.91 -15.33
C PHE A 339 23.18 -18.98 -14.54
N VAL A 340 22.79 -18.61 -13.32
CA VAL A 340 23.61 -17.75 -12.46
C VAL A 340 24.93 -18.44 -12.12
N TRP A 341 24.91 -19.74 -11.80
CA TRP A 341 26.11 -20.50 -11.49
C TRP A 341 27.10 -20.49 -12.66
N ASP A 342 26.63 -20.88 -13.85
CA ASP A 342 27.47 -20.98 -15.06
C ASP A 342 28.11 -19.64 -15.44
N THR A 343 27.37 -18.54 -15.23
CA THR A 343 27.85 -17.19 -15.53
C THR A 343 28.70 -16.56 -14.42
N THR A 344 28.64 -17.08 -13.20
CA THR A 344 29.46 -16.62 -12.07
C THR A 344 30.79 -17.37 -11.98
N PHE A 345 30.79 -18.67 -12.35
CA PHE A 345 31.96 -19.56 -12.27
C PHE A 345 32.31 -20.18 -13.63
N PRO A 346 32.62 -19.38 -14.68
CA PRO A 346 32.75 -19.86 -16.06
C PRO A 346 33.91 -20.84 -16.30
N HIS A 347 34.82 -21.02 -15.33
CA HIS A 347 36.03 -21.83 -15.45
C HIS A 347 36.23 -22.89 -14.36
N GLN A 348 35.22 -23.13 -13.50
CA GLN A 348 35.30 -24.26 -12.58
C GLN A 348 34.89 -25.55 -13.30
N GLU A 349 35.81 -26.51 -13.44
CA GLU A 349 35.44 -27.88 -13.79
C GLU A 349 34.39 -28.35 -12.78
N VAL A 350 33.16 -28.55 -13.25
CA VAL A 350 32.03 -28.88 -12.40
C VAL A 350 32.32 -30.24 -11.75
N SER A 351 32.69 -30.23 -10.46
CA SER A 351 32.87 -31.48 -9.73
C SER A 351 31.59 -32.31 -9.81
N TRP A 352 31.72 -33.63 -9.89
CA TRP A 352 30.59 -34.55 -10.05
C TRP A 352 29.46 -34.28 -9.03
N TRP A 353 29.82 -33.90 -7.80
CA TRP A 353 28.89 -33.51 -6.73
C TRP A 353 28.09 -32.23 -7.02
N ALA A 354 28.68 -31.25 -7.70
CA ALA A 354 28.00 -30.03 -8.12
C ALA A 354 27.02 -30.30 -9.27
N LYS A 355 27.36 -31.19 -10.21
CA LYS A 355 26.43 -31.63 -11.28
C LYS A 355 25.18 -32.30 -10.71
N THR A 356 25.34 -33.18 -9.73
CA THR A 356 24.21 -33.89 -9.11
C THR A 356 23.28 -32.95 -8.32
N ARG A 357 23.81 -31.87 -7.74
CA ARG A 357 23.01 -30.80 -7.09
C ARG A 357 22.35 -29.84 -8.07
N LEU A 358 22.92 -29.66 -9.26
CA LEU A 358 22.31 -28.85 -10.31
C LEU A 358 21.17 -29.60 -11.00
N MET A 359 21.27 -30.93 -11.17
CA MET A 359 20.29 -31.74 -11.93
C MET A 359 19.05 -32.19 -11.12
N ASN A 360 19.14 -32.26 -9.80
CA ASN A 360 18.04 -32.59 -8.87
C ASN A 360 17.51 -31.32 -8.19
#